data_AF-A0A814NIA6-F1
#
_entry.id   AF-A0A814NIA6-F1
#
_cell.length_a   1.000
_cell.length_b   1.000
_cell.length_c   1.000
_cell.angle_alpha   90.00
_cell.angle_beta   90.00
_cell.angle_gamma   90.00
#
_symmetry.space_group_name_H-M   'P 1'
#
loop_
_entity.id
_entity.type
_entity.pdbx_description
1 polymer ?
#
loop_
_entity_poly.entity_id
_entity_poly.type
_entity_poly.pdbx_seq_one_letter_code
_entity_poly.pdbx_strand_id
1 'polypeptide(L)'
;MNITELHEVVVISERWDGLCRLQHDIVESLLKEISKVIAYEYMIFGLEKQKNHFRAQLNVDLINDDTTKFEIKREEFFCNLAKVITKLKEIDSKFKDVLPSTLDVDQLEEELKKKIERLSNQLIGKASKEELSLRDSDDFRIYYNHLLSCEKHMKINAEIDEALKLYKEKQGASGIIQLTMILETSEIGTRLVSEHSCLSGEDWRKRREKMQKQDNLEYILSELDRDNIAKDVLITRYHSFRRTYEHWVSTILNKIPELLAHIFAVWTLKNTQYYNTIRGIVPAQAYLLMPHAAQVIAIFRLLGIGYDSRIEFRGHKIPVTGKISNDLINNLVEIGTGEGKSVVLAVTACVFALTGIDVNYSCYSEILSMRYKNDFALVFRALGIEERIEYDTFNKLCEQLLNQQCNAREKVHDIIANNKNELAVDEPKVHTRQKALLIDEVDVVFK
;
A
#
# COMPACT_ATOMS: atom_id res chain seq x y z
N MET A 1 -6.39 17.53 -53.63
CA MET A 1 -7.25 18.73 -53.64
C MET A 1 -7.01 19.42 -52.31
N ASN A 2 -6.52 20.66 -52.29
CA ASN A 2 -6.21 21.38 -51.05
C ASN A 2 -7.46 22.11 -50.51
N ILE A 3 -7.49 22.47 -49.21
CA ILE A 3 -8.63 23.13 -48.53
C ILE A 3 -9.21 24.32 -49.33
N THR A 4 -8.36 25.12 -49.95
CA THR A 4 -8.76 26.26 -50.78
C THR A 4 -9.51 25.80 -52.03
N GLU A 5 -9.08 24.72 -52.67
CA GLU A 5 -9.75 24.17 -53.87
C GLU A 5 -11.11 23.56 -53.51
N LEU A 6 -11.22 22.88 -52.36
CA LEU A 6 -12.49 22.28 -51.92
C LEU A 6 -13.50 23.34 -51.46
N HIS A 7 -13.02 24.37 -50.76
CA HIS A 7 -13.83 25.52 -50.36
C HIS A 7 -14.26 26.35 -51.57
N GLU A 8 -13.37 26.56 -52.55
CA GLU A 8 -13.73 27.19 -53.82
C GLU A 8 -14.79 26.39 -54.57
N VAL A 9 -14.68 25.06 -54.63
CA VAL A 9 -15.70 24.19 -55.24
C VAL A 9 -17.05 24.31 -54.52
N VAL A 10 -17.07 24.37 -53.18
CA VAL A 10 -18.32 24.58 -52.42
C VAL A 10 -18.92 25.95 -52.69
N VAL A 11 -18.12 27.02 -52.58
CA VAL A 11 -18.58 28.39 -52.84
C VAL A 11 -19.05 28.55 -54.28
N ILE A 12 -18.38 27.90 -55.23
CA ILE A 12 -18.82 27.83 -56.63
C ILE A 12 -20.12 27.05 -56.74
N SER A 13 -20.27 25.91 -56.05
CA SER A 13 -21.51 25.13 -56.07
C SER A 13 -22.71 25.85 -55.45
N GLU A 14 -22.51 26.59 -54.34
CA GLU A 14 -23.54 27.43 -53.71
C GLU A 14 -23.92 28.62 -54.60
N ARG A 15 -22.95 29.18 -55.35
CA ARG A 15 -23.24 30.19 -56.38
C ARG A 15 -23.99 29.61 -57.58
N TRP A 16 -23.77 28.33 -57.90
CA TRP A 16 -24.49 27.60 -58.94
C TRP A 16 -25.90 27.15 -58.52
N ASP A 17 -26.14 26.99 -57.20
CA ASP A 17 -27.45 26.71 -56.61
C ASP A 17 -28.48 27.83 -56.93
N GLY A 18 -28.00 29.07 -57.09
CA GLY A 18 -28.80 30.18 -57.60
C GLY A 18 -29.17 30.10 -59.10
N LEU A 19 -28.47 29.28 -59.89
CA LEU A 19 -28.56 29.22 -61.36
C LEU A 19 -29.25 27.95 -61.89
N CYS A 20 -29.34 26.86 -61.13
CA CYS A 20 -29.87 25.57 -61.62
C CYS A 20 -31.08 25.07 -60.82
N ARG A 21 -32.27 25.61 -61.11
CA ARG A 21 -33.57 25.10 -60.60
C ARG A 21 -34.04 23.78 -61.24
N LEU A 22 -33.17 23.03 -61.91
CA LEU A 22 -33.52 21.78 -62.59
C LEU A 22 -32.53 20.67 -62.23
N GLN A 23 -32.73 20.11 -61.04
CA GLN A 23 -32.40 18.76 -60.51
C GLN A 23 -32.12 18.86 -59.01
N HIS A 24 -33.16 19.22 -58.25
CA HIS A 24 -33.07 19.60 -56.83
C HIS A 24 -32.58 18.45 -55.94
N ASP A 25 -33.06 17.22 -56.17
CA ASP A 25 -32.81 16.11 -55.23
C ASP A 25 -31.38 15.55 -55.32
N ILE A 26 -30.81 15.50 -56.52
CA ILE A 26 -29.44 14.98 -56.73
C ILE A 26 -28.43 15.99 -56.18
N VAL A 27 -28.62 17.28 -56.46
CA VAL A 27 -27.73 18.35 -55.97
C VAL A 27 -27.82 18.46 -54.45
N GLU A 28 -29.02 18.41 -53.87
CA GLU A 28 -29.19 18.45 -52.41
C GLU A 28 -28.57 17.23 -51.71
N SER A 29 -28.69 16.04 -52.31
CA SER A 29 -28.01 14.83 -51.81
C SER A 29 -26.48 14.98 -51.88
N LEU A 30 -25.96 15.53 -52.98
CA LEU A 30 -24.51 15.71 -53.17
C LEU A 30 -23.95 16.76 -52.20
N LEU A 31 -24.67 17.85 -51.97
CA LEU A 31 -24.32 18.88 -50.98
C LEU A 31 -24.32 18.33 -49.54
N LYS A 32 -25.24 17.43 -49.20
CA LYS A 32 -25.25 16.73 -47.89
C LYS A 32 -24.01 15.83 -47.73
N GLU A 33 -23.63 15.10 -48.77
CA GLU A 33 -22.42 14.26 -48.73
C GLU A 33 -21.14 15.10 -48.69
N ILE A 34 -21.04 16.19 -49.46
CA ILE A 34 -19.91 17.13 -49.38
C ILE A 34 -19.81 17.76 -47.98
N SER A 35 -20.94 18.17 -47.39
CA SER A 35 -20.98 18.72 -46.04
C SER A 35 -20.48 17.73 -44.98
N LYS A 36 -20.81 16.43 -45.12
CA LYS A 36 -20.27 15.37 -44.27
C LYS A 36 -18.76 15.22 -44.45
N VAL A 37 -18.26 15.19 -45.69
CA VAL A 37 -16.82 15.11 -45.99
C VAL A 37 -16.05 16.26 -45.34
N ILE A 38 -16.56 17.48 -45.47
CA ILE A 38 -15.96 18.68 -44.85
C ILE A 38 -15.96 18.58 -43.33
N ALA A 39 -17.08 18.14 -42.74
CA ALA A 39 -17.16 17.94 -41.29
C ALA A 39 -16.17 16.87 -40.79
N TYR A 40 -16.01 15.77 -41.54
CA TYR A 40 -15.01 14.73 -41.24
C TYR A 40 -13.58 15.27 -41.38
N GLU A 41 -13.30 16.11 -42.38
CA GLU A 41 -11.98 16.71 -42.58
C GLU A 41 -11.62 17.66 -41.41
N TYR A 42 -12.55 18.53 -40.97
CA TYR A 42 -12.34 19.37 -39.79
C TYR A 42 -12.13 18.55 -38.51
N MET A 43 -12.87 17.44 -38.36
CA MET A 43 -12.70 16.54 -37.23
C MET A 43 -11.31 15.86 -37.25
N ILE A 44 -10.87 15.38 -38.42
CA ILE A 44 -9.53 14.81 -38.62
C ILE A 44 -8.45 15.84 -38.28
N PHE A 45 -8.58 17.07 -38.77
CA PHE A 45 -7.64 18.16 -38.46
C PHE A 45 -7.59 18.47 -36.95
N GLY A 46 -8.74 18.50 -36.28
CA GLY A 46 -8.82 18.67 -34.83
C GLY A 46 -8.13 17.55 -34.07
N LEU A 47 -8.30 16.30 -34.52
CA LEU A 47 -7.64 15.12 -33.95
C LEU A 47 -6.13 15.14 -34.19
N GLU A 48 -5.67 15.54 -35.38
CA GLU A 48 -4.24 15.70 -35.68
C GLU A 48 -3.58 16.79 -34.80
N LYS A 49 -4.29 17.90 -34.56
CA LYS A 49 -3.81 18.94 -33.65
C LYS A 49 -3.67 18.42 -32.22
N GLN A 50 -4.68 17.68 -31.73
CA GLN A 50 -4.60 17.06 -30.41
C GLN A 50 -3.50 15.99 -30.33
N LYS A 51 -3.35 15.17 -31.37
CA LYS A 51 -2.26 14.19 -31.52
C LYS A 51 -0.90 14.86 -31.38
N ASN A 52 -0.66 15.95 -32.12
CA ASN A 52 0.61 16.67 -32.07
C ASN A 52 0.87 17.32 -30.70
N HIS A 53 -0.18 17.84 -30.06
CA HIS A 53 -0.09 18.36 -28.70
C HIS A 53 0.31 17.29 -27.68
N PHE A 54 -0.31 16.11 -27.72
CA PHE A 54 0.02 14.99 -26.86
C PHE A 54 1.41 14.42 -27.13
N ARG A 55 1.83 14.36 -28.40
CA ARG A 55 3.18 13.94 -28.79
C ARG A 55 4.24 14.89 -28.22
N ALA A 56 3.99 16.20 -28.25
CA ALA A 56 4.89 17.18 -27.64
C ALA A 56 5.02 16.97 -26.11
N GLN A 57 3.94 16.59 -25.43
CA GLN A 57 3.96 16.28 -23.98
C GLN A 57 4.75 15.01 -23.65
N LEU A 58 4.72 13.99 -24.50
CA LEU A 58 5.49 12.75 -24.33
C LEU A 58 6.99 12.93 -24.63
N ASN A 59 7.33 13.92 -25.45
CA ASN A 59 8.72 14.19 -25.81
C ASN A 59 9.50 14.98 -24.75
N VAL A 60 8.89 15.30 -23.60
CA VAL A 60 9.56 15.98 -22.49
C VAL A 60 10.56 15.03 -21.80
N ASP A 61 11.62 15.58 -21.22
CA ASP A 61 12.55 14.82 -20.38
C ASP A 61 11.85 14.39 -19.08
N LEU A 62 12.05 13.12 -18.71
CA LEU A 62 11.43 12.53 -17.52
C LEU A 62 11.96 13.15 -16.22
N ILE A 63 13.19 13.68 -16.25
CA ILE A 63 13.84 14.36 -15.14
C ILE A 63 14.05 15.80 -15.54
N ASN A 64 13.40 16.70 -14.83
CA ASN A 64 13.58 18.13 -14.97
C ASN A 64 13.59 18.79 -13.58
N ASP A 65 13.82 20.10 -13.55
CA ASP A 65 13.92 20.86 -12.29
C ASP A 65 12.69 20.74 -11.41
N ASP A 66 11.49 20.73 -12.00
CA ASP A 66 10.23 20.64 -11.28
C ASP A 66 10.01 19.24 -10.70
N THR A 67 10.23 18.20 -11.49
CA THR A 67 10.04 16.80 -11.06
C THR A 67 11.12 16.35 -10.06
N THR A 68 12.30 16.96 -10.13
CA THR A 68 13.41 16.70 -9.19
C THR A 68 13.17 17.34 -7.83
N LYS A 69 12.72 18.61 -7.80
CA LYS A 69 12.58 19.37 -6.57
C LYS A 69 11.27 19.10 -5.82
N PHE A 70 10.19 18.79 -6.54
CA PHE A 70 8.85 18.71 -5.96
C PHE A 70 8.18 17.37 -6.27
N GLU A 71 7.98 16.55 -5.23
CA GLU A 71 7.32 15.25 -5.35
C GLU A 71 5.90 15.35 -5.93
N ILE A 72 5.09 16.31 -5.47
CA ILE A 72 3.73 16.51 -5.98
C ILE A 72 3.74 16.78 -7.50
N LYS A 73 4.64 17.65 -7.97
CA LYS A 73 4.76 17.95 -9.40
C LYS A 73 5.24 16.74 -10.22
N ARG A 74 6.15 15.94 -9.65
CA ARG A 74 6.60 14.68 -10.26
C ARG A 74 5.43 13.70 -10.43
N GLU A 75 4.64 13.52 -9.38
CA GLU A 75 3.46 12.66 -9.38
C GLU A 75 2.41 13.13 -10.39
N GLU A 76 2.12 14.43 -10.44
CA GLU A 76 1.22 15.03 -11.42
C GLU A 76 1.72 14.82 -12.86
N PHE A 77 3.03 14.98 -13.09
CA PHE A 77 3.65 14.78 -14.39
C PHE A 77 3.48 13.36 -14.90
N PHE A 78 3.83 12.35 -14.10
CA PHE A 78 3.69 10.94 -14.52
C PHE A 78 2.24 10.49 -14.62
N CYS A 79 1.35 10.99 -13.75
CA CYS A 79 -0.09 10.77 -13.88
C CYS A 79 -0.64 11.35 -15.19
N ASN A 80 -0.19 12.55 -15.58
CA ASN A 80 -0.58 13.17 -16.84
C ASN A 80 -0.07 12.37 -18.05
N LEU A 81 1.19 11.91 -18.04
CA LEU A 81 1.73 11.06 -19.10
C LEU A 81 0.90 9.78 -19.28
N ALA A 82 0.55 9.10 -18.19
CA ALA A 82 -0.29 7.89 -18.24
C ALA A 82 -1.69 8.18 -18.82
N LYS A 83 -2.31 9.31 -18.43
CA LYS A 83 -3.60 9.76 -18.98
C LYS A 83 -3.51 10.07 -20.47
N VAL A 84 -2.43 10.72 -20.91
CA VAL A 84 -2.18 11.05 -22.32
C VAL A 84 -2.04 9.78 -23.17
N ILE A 85 -1.24 8.80 -22.72
CA ILE A 85 -1.10 7.51 -23.42
C ILE A 85 -2.44 6.79 -23.52
N THR A 86 -3.21 6.74 -22.43
CA THR A 86 -4.52 6.09 -22.42
C THR A 86 -5.47 6.74 -23.43
N LYS A 87 -5.50 8.07 -23.47
CA LYS A 87 -6.31 8.83 -24.45
C LYS A 87 -5.84 8.60 -25.88
N LEU A 88 -4.53 8.56 -26.14
CA LEU A 88 -3.99 8.28 -27.46
C LEU A 88 -4.38 6.87 -27.95
N LYS A 89 -4.32 5.86 -27.07
CA LYS A 89 -4.79 4.49 -27.38
C LYS A 89 -6.29 4.46 -27.68
N GLU A 90 -7.09 5.22 -26.95
CA GLU A 90 -8.53 5.33 -27.20
C GLU A 90 -8.82 5.97 -28.57
N ILE A 91 -8.11 7.05 -28.91
CA ILE A 91 -8.23 7.72 -30.22
C ILE A 91 -7.79 6.75 -31.33
N ASP A 92 -6.61 6.14 -31.21
CA ASP A 92 -6.10 5.22 -32.23
C ASP A 92 -7.07 4.05 -32.44
N SER A 93 -7.56 3.42 -31.36
CA SER A 93 -8.54 2.34 -31.47
C SER A 93 -9.87 2.75 -32.11
N LYS A 94 -10.36 3.97 -31.87
CA LYS A 94 -11.63 4.46 -32.44
C LYS A 94 -11.52 4.88 -33.89
N PHE A 95 -10.33 5.31 -34.32
CA PHE A 95 -10.11 5.93 -35.62
C PHE A 95 -9.16 5.15 -36.53
N LYS A 96 -8.76 3.93 -36.14
CA LYS A 96 -7.86 3.05 -36.90
C LYS A 96 -8.30 2.84 -38.35
N ASP A 97 -9.60 2.75 -38.59
CA ASP A 97 -10.19 2.49 -39.91
C ASP A 97 -10.47 3.78 -40.72
N VAL A 98 -10.36 4.95 -40.09
CA VAL A 98 -10.75 6.25 -40.65
C VAL A 98 -9.53 7.13 -40.94
N LEU A 99 -8.50 7.06 -40.11
CA LEU A 99 -7.30 7.87 -40.28
C LEU A 99 -6.35 7.23 -41.31
N PRO A 100 -5.91 7.98 -42.33
CA PRO A 100 -4.98 7.47 -43.34
C PRO A 100 -3.58 7.17 -42.79
N SER A 101 -3.25 7.62 -41.58
CA SER A 101 -2.06 7.21 -40.83
C SER A 101 -2.46 6.75 -39.44
N THR A 102 -2.07 5.53 -39.07
CA THR A 102 -2.24 5.04 -37.70
C THR A 102 -1.51 5.97 -36.75
N LEU A 103 -2.12 6.26 -35.60
CA LEU A 103 -1.39 6.89 -34.52
C LEU A 103 -0.37 5.83 -34.11
N ASP A 104 0.92 6.06 -34.35
CA ASP A 104 1.97 5.14 -33.94
C ASP A 104 2.17 5.22 -32.41
N VAL A 105 1.11 4.90 -31.67
CA VAL A 105 1.07 4.93 -30.20
C VAL A 105 2.05 3.90 -29.66
N ASP A 106 2.19 2.78 -30.36
CA ASP A 106 3.17 1.75 -30.04
C ASP A 106 4.60 2.28 -30.12
N GLN A 107 4.96 3.05 -31.16
CA GLN A 107 6.26 3.72 -31.22
C GLN A 107 6.45 4.73 -30.09
N LEU A 108 5.43 5.51 -29.74
CA LEU A 108 5.52 6.49 -28.63
C LEU A 108 5.69 5.81 -27.26
N GLU A 109 4.98 4.72 -27.04
CA GLU A 109 5.12 3.90 -25.83
C GLU A 109 6.51 3.27 -25.77
N GLU A 110 7.03 2.80 -26.90
CA GLU A 110 8.37 2.24 -27.00
C GLU A 110 9.47 3.31 -26.78
N GLU A 111 9.28 4.53 -27.29
CA GLU A 111 10.18 5.66 -27.00
C GLU A 111 10.19 6.01 -25.51
N LEU A 112 9.02 5.99 -24.87
CA LEU A 112 8.92 6.23 -23.43
C LEU A 112 9.57 5.11 -22.61
N LYS A 113 9.32 3.84 -22.97
CA LYS A 113 9.99 2.69 -22.36
C LYS A 113 11.50 2.81 -22.46
N LYS A 114 12.04 3.19 -23.62
CA LYS A 114 13.48 3.44 -23.77
C LYS A 114 14.00 4.56 -22.88
N LYS A 115 13.21 5.62 -22.64
CA LYS A 115 13.59 6.68 -21.68
C LYS A 115 13.62 6.13 -20.25
N ILE A 116 12.63 5.32 -19.86
CA ILE A 116 12.57 4.68 -18.54
C ILE A 116 13.72 3.69 -18.34
N GLU A 117 14.01 2.87 -19.35
CA GLU A 117 15.13 1.93 -19.34
C GLU A 117 16.48 2.66 -19.20
N ARG A 118 16.66 3.81 -19.86
CA ARG A 118 17.84 4.66 -19.66
C ARG A 118 17.97 5.13 -18.22
N LEU A 119 16.88 5.55 -17.58
CA LEU A 119 16.91 5.93 -16.15
C LEU A 119 17.28 4.75 -15.26
N SER A 120 16.71 3.58 -15.53
CA SER A 120 17.04 2.34 -14.81
C SER A 120 18.52 1.98 -14.96
N ASN A 121 19.06 2.04 -16.18
CA ASN A 121 20.47 1.79 -16.44
C ASN A 121 21.39 2.83 -15.77
N GLN A 122 20.98 4.09 -15.72
CA GLN A 122 21.71 5.13 -14.98
C GLN A 122 21.72 4.85 -13.48
N LEU A 123 20.58 4.46 -12.91
CA LEU A 123 20.49 4.05 -11.50
C LEU A 123 21.42 2.86 -11.21
N ILE A 124 21.36 1.80 -12.03
CA ILE A 124 22.21 0.60 -11.91
C ILE A 124 23.69 0.98 -12.00
N GLY A 125 24.04 1.84 -12.96
CA GLY A 125 25.41 2.32 -13.13
C GLY A 125 25.93 3.06 -11.92
N LYS A 126 25.09 3.88 -11.26
CA LYS A 126 25.44 4.55 -9.99
C LYS A 126 25.57 3.55 -8.85
N ALA A 127 24.65 2.61 -8.73
CA ALA A 127 24.64 1.58 -7.70
C ALA A 127 25.83 0.61 -7.76
N SER A 128 26.44 0.45 -8.94
CA SER A 128 27.50 -0.53 -9.20
C SER A 128 28.92 -0.02 -8.89
N LYS A 129 29.06 1.21 -8.36
CA LYS A 129 30.38 1.76 -7.99
C LYS A 129 30.87 1.16 -6.67
N GLU A 130 32.17 0.85 -6.59
CA GLU A 130 32.79 0.34 -5.36
C GLU A 130 32.73 1.33 -4.19
N GLU A 131 32.84 2.63 -4.49
CA GLU A 131 32.65 3.70 -3.52
C GLU A 131 31.62 4.71 -4.05
N LEU A 132 30.61 5.02 -3.24
CA LEU A 132 29.57 5.99 -3.55
C LEU A 132 29.96 7.37 -3.02
N SER A 133 30.09 8.34 -3.92
CA SER A 133 30.21 9.74 -3.53
C SER A 133 28.86 10.32 -3.09
N LEU A 134 28.87 11.42 -2.33
CA LEU A 134 27.65 12.15 -1.96
C LEU A 134 26.78 12.48 -3.19
N ARG A 135 27.43 12.86 -4.29
CA ARG A 135 26.78 13.17 -5.56
C ARG A 135 26.15 11.95 -6.21
N ASP A 136 26.80 10.78 -6.10
CA ASP A 136 26.23 9.53 -6.63
C ASP A 136 25.00 9.10 -5.83
N SER A 137 24.97 9.35 -4.52
CA SER A 137 23.79 9.12 -3.68
C SER A 137 22.63 10.06 -4.03
N ASP A 138 22.92 11.33 -4.31
CA ASP A 138 21.91 12.29 -4.79
C ASP A 138 21.35 11.88 -6.16
N ASP A 139 22.23 11.55 -7.12
CA ASP A 139 21.82 11.08 -8.45
C ASP A 139 20.99 9.79 -8.33
N PHE A 140 21.42 8.84 -7.49
CA PHE A 140 20.68 7.60 -7.22
C PHE A 140 19.28 7.90 -6.73
N ARG A 141 19.15 8.75 -5.71
CA ARG A 141 17.85 9.18 -5.16
C ARG A 141 16.96 9.81 -6.25
N ILE A 142 17.53 10.65 -7.11
CA ILE A 142 16.79 11.31 -8.19
C ILE A 142 16.27 10.28 -9.20
N TYR A 143 17.13 9.44 -9.77
CA TYR A 143 16.73 8.42 -10.74
C TYR A 143 15.69 7.47 -10.17
N TYR A 144 15.92 7.05 -8.94
CA TYR A 144 15.06 6.13 -8.23
C TYR A 144 13.65 6.71 -7.99
N ASN A 145 13.53 7.94 -7.49
CA ASN A 145 12.24 8.58 -7.26
C ASN A 145 11.42 8.78 -8.55
N HIS A 146 12.08 9.00 -9.67
CA HIS A 146 11.41 9.11 -10.97
C HIS A 146 10.92 7.75 -11.45
N LEU A 147 11.72 6.69 -11.32
CA LEU A 147 11.30 5.32 -11.66
C LEU A 147 10.10 4.87 -10.83
N LEU A 148 10.06 5.21 -9.53
CA LEU A 148 8.91 4.91 -8.66
C LEU A 148 7.63 5.64 -9.11
N SER A 149 7.77 6.90 -9.52
CA SER A 149 6.63 7.69 -10.01
C SER A 149 6.15 7.15 -11.37
N CYS A 150 7.06 6.69 -12.24
CA CYS A 150 6.70 5.94 -13.44
C CYS A 150 5.94 4.65 -13.07
N GLU A 151 6.44 3.87 -12.12
CA GLU A 151 5.83 2.59 -11.71
C GLU A 151 4.40 2.76 -11.22
N LYS A 152 4.16 3.72 -10.33
CA LYS A 152 2.84 4.00 -9.74
C LYS A 152 1.77 4.29 -10.79
N HIS A 153 2.12 5.01 -11.85
CA HIS A 153 1.17 5.46 -12.87
C HIS A 153 1.19 4.60 -14.13
N MET A 154 2.24 3.80 -14.35
CA MET A 154 2.47 3.08 -15.61
C MET A 154 2.65 1.55 -15.43
N LYS A 155 2.56 1.04 -14.19
CA LYS A 155 2.58 -0.40 -13.82
C LYS A 155 3.87 -1.12 -14.25
N ILE A 156 5.00 -0.65 -13.72
CA ILE A 156 6.36 -1.06 -14.13
C ILE A 156 6.96 -2.16 -13.23
N ASN A 157 6.22 -2.67 -12.23
CA ASN A 157 6.72 -3.64 -11.24
C ASN A 157 7.43 -4.84 -11.89
N ALA A 158 6.96 -5.31 -13.04
CA ALA A 158 7.58 -6.40 -13.79
C ALA A 158 9.02 -6.08 -14.23
N GLU A 159 9.30 -4.84 -14.66
CA GLU A 159 10.62 -4.41 -15.13
C GLU A 159 11.57 -4.19 -13.94
N ILE A 160 11.06 -3.71 -12.79
CA ILE A 160 11.85 -3.58 -11.56
C ILE A 160 12.18 -4.97 -11.00
N ASP A 161 11.20 -5.88 -10.95
CA ASP A 161 11.42 -7.27 -10.53
C ASP A 161 12.42 -7.98 -11.46
N GLU A 162 12.35 -7.73 -12.77
CA GLU A 162 13.28 -8.27 -13.75
C GLU A 162 14.69 -7.68 -13.59
N ALA A 163 14.82 -6.36 -13.38
CA ALA A 163 16.10 -5.72 -13.10
C ALA A 163 16.73 -6.23 -11.79
N LEU A 164 15.94 -6.41 -10.73
CA LEU A 164 16.39 -6.95 -9.47
C LEU A 164 16.78 -8.43 -9.59
N LYS A 165 16.07 -9.21 -10.42
CA LYS A 165 16.42 -10.60 -10.73
C LYS A 165 17.75 -10.68 -11.48
N LEU A 166 17.95 -9.86 -12.51
CA LEU A 166 19.22 -9.78 -13.24
C LEU A 166 20.38 -9.34 -12.34
N TYR A 167 20.14 -8.36 -11.46
CA TYR A 167 21.11 -7.93 -10.47
C TYR A 167 21.48 -9.08 -9.51
N LYS A 168 20.49 -9.84 -9.04
CA LYS A 168 20.70 -11.04 -8.19
C LYS A 168 21.50 -12.12 -8.92
N GLU A 169 21.20 -12.37 -10.20
CA GLU A 169 21.94 -13.34 -11.01
C GLU A 169 23.42 -12.94 -11.17
N LYS A 170 23.68 -11.64 -11.30
CA LYS A 170 25.03 -11.09 -11.49
C LYS A 170 25.85 -10.99 -10.20
N GLN A 171 25.24 -10.49 -9.11
CA GLN A 171 25.94 -10.18 -7.86
C GLN A 171 25.72 -11.23 -6.76
N GLY A 172 24.91 -12.25 -7.05
CA GLY A 172 24.52 -13.28 -6.09
C GLY A 172 23.71 -12.72 -4.91
N ALA A 173 23.57 -13.56 -3.88
CA ALA A 173 22.83 -13.19 -2.67
C ALA A 173 23.51 -12.03 -1.91
N SER A 174 24.85 -11.96 -1.93
CA SER A 174 25.62 -10.89 -1.26
C SER A 174 25.30 -9.51 -1.81
N GLY A 175 25.16 -9.35 -3.13
CA GLY A 175 24.80 -8.07 -3.73
C GLY A 175 23.40 -7.62 -3.34
N ILE A 176 22.43 -8.54 -3.32
CA ILE A 176 21.06 -8.23 -2.89
C ILE A 176 21.05 -7.76 -1.42
N ILE A 177 21.86 -8.37 -0.56
CA ILE A 177 21.97 -7.96 0.84
C ILE A 177 22.48 -6.52 0.96
N GLN A 178 23.54 -6.17 0.22
CA GLN A 178 24.10 -4.82 0.21
C GLN A 178 23.09 -3.81 -0.34
N LEU A 179 22.39 -4.15 -1.42
CA LEU A 179 21.35 -3.31 -2.00
C LEU A 179 20.22 -3.06 -1.00
N THR A 180 19.72 -4.10 -0.33
CA THR A 180 18.70 -3.97 0.72
C THR A 180 19.18 -3.07 1.86
N MET A 181 20.44 -3.20 2.32
CA MET A 181 21.01 -2.32 3.36
C MET A 181 21.05 -0.85 2.94
N ILE A 182 21.38 -0.56 1.68
CA ILE A 182 21.41 0.81 1.15
C ILE A 182 19.99 1.36 1.05
N LEU A 183 19.03 0.57 0.57
CA LEU A 183 17.63 0.99 0.40
C LEU A 183 16.95 1.30 1.74
N GLU A 184 17.20 0.49 2.77
CA GLU A 184 16.68 0.69 4.13
C GLU A 184 17.11 2.01 4.79
N THR A 185 18.09 2.74 4.24
CA THR A 185 18.50 4.07 4.75
C THR A 185 17.49 5.18 4.46
N SER A 186 16.44 4.89 3.68
CA SER A 186 15.39 5.84 3.32
C SER A 186 14.00 5.24 3.50
N GLU A 187 13.01 6.07 3.84
CA GLU A 187 11.61 5.66 3.97
C GLU A 187 11.11 4.98 2.68
N ILE A 188 11.48 5.54 1.53
CA ILE A 188 11.08 5.04 0.22
C ILE A 188 11.78 3.71 -0.11
N GLY A 189 13.07 3.55 0.19
CA GLY A 189 13.74 2.28 -0.03
C GLY A 189 13.27 1.18 0.93
N THR A 190 12.83 1.54 2.14
CA THR A 190 12.14 0.59 3.04
C THR A 190 10.83 0.07 2.41
N ARG A 191 10.12 0.95 1.69
CA ARG A 191 8.90 0.57 0.95
C ARG A 191 9.19 -0.40 -0.19
N LEU A 192 10.23 -0.18 -1.00
CA LEU A 192 10.66 -1.15 -2.02
C LEU A 192 10.98 -2.51 -1.45
N VAL A 193 11.75 -2.50 -0.36
CA VAL A 193 12.17 -3.73 0.29
C VAL A 193 10.94 -4.52 0.72
N SER A 194 9.84 -3.86 1.11
CA SER A 194 8.57 -4.51 1.41
C SER A 194 7.74 -4.93 0.18
N GLU A 195 7.83 -4.20 -0.93
CA GLU A 195 6.99 -4.40 -2.12
C GLU A 195 7.56 -5.46 -3.09
N HIS A 196 8.89 -5.65 -3.12
CA HIS A 196 9.54 -6.58 -4.04
C HIS A 196 9.96 -7.88 -3.34
N SER A 197 9.52 -9.00 -3.89
CA SER A 197 9.72 -10.33 -3.31
C SER A 197 11.20 -10.72 -3.14
N CYS A 198 12.10 -10.22 -4.01
CA CYS A 198 13.52 -10.54 -3.92
C CYS A 198 14.26 -9.77 -2.81
N LEU A 199 13.73 -8.62 -2.37
CA LEU A 199 14.32 -7.77 -1.33
C LEU A 199 13.68 -8.05 0.04
N SER A 200 12.36 -8.28 0.08
CA SER A 200 11.61 -8.55 1.31
C SER A 200 12.09 -9.79 2.06
N GLY A 201 12.58 -10.82 1.35
CA GLY A 201 13.17 -12.01 1.96
C GLY A 201 14.39 -11.70 2.85
N GLU A 202 15.16 -10.67 2.50
CA GLU A 202 16.37 -10.28 3.25
C GLU A 202 16.07 -9.39 4.46
N ASP A 203 15.11 -8.46 4.34
CA ASP A 203 14.61 -7.68 5.49
C ASP A 203 13.99 -8.63 6.54
N TRP A 204 13.22 -9.63 6.11
CA TRP A 204 12.73 -10.68 7.00
C TRP A 204 13.85 -11.50 7.63
N ARG A 205 14.92 -11.83 6.90
CA ARG A 205 16.09 -12.54 7.44
C ARG A 205 16.80 -11.71 8.50
N LYS A 206 17.08 -10.43 8.25
CA LYS A 206 17.71 -9.52 9.23
C LYS A 206 16.84 -9.31 10.46
N ARG A 207 15.53 -9.11 10.27
CA ARG A 207 14.57 -9.00 11.38
C ARG A 207 14.56 -10.27 12.21
N ARG A 208 14.57 -11.45 11.57
CA ARG A 208 14.70 -12.74 12.27
C ARG A 208 16.04 -12.88 12.98
N GLU A 209 17.15 -12.50 12.36
CA GLU A 209 18.48 -12.60 12.98
C GLU A 209 18.58 -11.68 14.20
N LYS A 210 18.04 -10.45 14.10
CA LYS A 210 17.91 -9.52 15.22
C LYS A 210 17.01 -10.08 16.32
N MET A 211 15.87 -10.68 15.96
CA MET A 211 14.93 -11.31 16.91
C MET A 211 15.53 -12.56 17.57
N GLN A 212 16.19 -13.45 16.83
CA GLN A 212 16.85 -14.65 17.38
C GLN A 212 17.95 -14.30 18.39
N LYS A 213 18.63 -13.17 18.18
CA LYS A 213 19.61 -12.65 19.13
C LYS A 213 18.95 -12.04 20.39
N GLN A 214 17.69 -11.59 20.31
CA GLN A 214 16.93 -11.10 21.48
C GLN A 214 16.43 -12.22 22.42
N ASP A 215 16.33 -13.47 21.95
CA ASP A 215 16.07 -14.61 22.84
C ASP A 215 17.31 -14.98 23.69
N ASN A 216 18.50 -14.50 23.30
CA ASN A 216 19.73 -14.69 24.05
C ASN A 216 19.98 -13.51 25.00
N LEU A 217 19.64 -13.72 26.27
CA LEU A 217 19.86 -12.75 27.35
C LEU A 217 21.32 -12.24 27.41
N GLU A 218 22.30 -13.11 27.13
CA GLU A 218 23.71 -12.73 27.16
C GLU A 218 24.05 -11.75 26.04
N TYR A 219 23.45 -11.92 24.86
CA TYR A 219 23.58 -10.98 23.74
C TYR A 219 22.94 -9.63 24.04
N ILE A 220 21.72 -9.61 24.58
CA ILE A 220 21.06 -8.36 24.98
C ILE A 220 21.92 -7.61 26.01
N LEU A 221 22.46 -8.32 27.00
CA LEU A 221 23.28 -7.74 28.04
C LEU A 221 24.66 -7.26 27.52
N SER A 222 25.22 -7.88 26.47
CA SER A 222 26.45 -7.38 25.84
C SER A 222 26.24 -6.10 25.01
N GLU A 223 25.06 -5.94 24.39
CA GLU A 223 24.75 -4.72 23.61
C GLU A 223 24.34 -3.53 24.51
N LEU A 224 23.95 -3.78 25.76
CA LEU A 224 23.60 -2.77 26.76
C LEU A 224 24.81 -2.09 27.44
N ASP A 225 26.04 -2.37 27.00
CA ASP A 225 27.30 -1.88 27.61
C ASP A 225 27.48 -0.35 27.64
N ARG A 226 26.57 0.42 27.03
CA ARG A 226 26.66 1.89 26.99
C ARG A 226 26.07 2.56 28.23
N ASP A 227 25.26 1.85 28.99
CA ASP A 227 24.63 2.38 30.20
C ASP A 227 25.12 1.58 31.41
N ASN A 228 25.40 2.26 32.53
CA ASN A 228 25.87 1.69 33.80
C ASN A 228 24.75 0.87 34.49
N ILE A 229 24.23 -0.14 33.80
CA ILE A 229 23.09 -0.95 34.19
C ILE A 229 23.59 -2.16 34.98
N ALA A 230 22.98 -2.42 36.13
CA ALA A 230 23.25 -3.60 36.96
C ALA A 230 22.75 -4.89 36.27
N LYS A 231 23.60 -5.47 35.41
CA LYS A 231 23.29 -6.64 34.57
C LYS A 231 22.90 -7.87 35.40
N ASP A 232 23.50 -8.03 36.57
CA ASP A 232 23.20 -9.08 37.56
C ASP A 232 21.75 -8.99 38.07
N VAL A 233 21.24 -7.77 38.29
CA VAL A 233 19.85 -7.53 38.69
C VAL A 233 18.89 -7.87 37.54
N LEU A 234 19.24 -7.53 36.30
CA LEU A 234 18.45 -7.89 35.11
C LEU A 234 18.40 -9.40 34.88
N ILE A 235 19.53 -10.10 35.00
CA ILE A 235 19.61 -11.56 34.89
C ILE A 235 18.72 -12.21 35.96
N THR A 236 18.85 -11.76 37.20
CA THR A 236 18.06 -12.29 38.33
C THR A 236 16.57 -12.06 38.11
N ARG A 237 16.18 -10.87 37.63
CA ARG A 237 14.79 -10.54 37.30
C ARG A 237 14.27 -11.34 36.10
N TYR A 238 15.07 -11.56 35.06
CA TYR A 238 14.69 -12.37 33.91
C TYR A 238 14.46 -13.83 34.31
N HIS A 239 15.35 -14.45 35.10
CA HIS A 239 15.15 -15.83 35.56
C HIS A 239 13.97 -15.98 36.52
N SER A 240 13.76 -14.99 37.40
CA SER A 240 12.58 -14.93 38.27
C SER A 240 11.29 -14.79 37.45
N PHE A 241 11.29 -13.90 36.44
CA PHE A 241 10.22 -13.77 35.47
C PHE A 241 9.97 -15.07 34.72
N ARG A 242 11.01 -15.71 34.19
CA ARG A 242 10.90 -16.95 33.40
C ARG A 242 10.31 -18.10 34.21
N ARG A 243 10.75 -18.31 35.45
CA ARG A 243 10.14 -19.30 36.36
C ARG A 243 8.69 -18.98 36.66
N THR A 244 8.38 -17.69 36.89
CA THR A 244 7.01 -17.25 37.12
C THR A 244 6.16 -17.44 35.87
N TYR A 245 6.68 -17.14 34.69
CA TYR A 245 6.02 -17.32 33.39
C TYR A 245 5.77 -18.79 33.07
N GLU A 246 6.76 -19.67 33.23
CA GLU A 246 6.62 -21.12 33.02
C GLU A 246 5.59 -21.72 34.01
N HIS A 247 5.59 -21.25 35.26
CA HIS A 247 4.58 -21.61 36.26
C HIS A 247 3.20 -21.03 35.93
N TRP A 248 3.13 -19.80 35.42
CA TRP A 248 1.88 -19.10 35.13
C TRP A 248 1.20 -19.63 33.86
N VAL A 249 1.97 -19.91 32.80
CA VAL A 249 1.51 -20.58 31.57
C VAL A 249 0.98 -21.99 31.87
N SER A 250 1.59 -22.71 32.82
CA SER A 250 1.07 -24.01 33.25
C SER A 250 -0.18 -23.91 34.14
N THR A 251 -0.51 -22.73 34.67
CA THR A 251 -1.63 -22.52 35.60
C THR A 251 -2.81 -21.76 34.98
N ILE A 252 -2.61 -20.96 33.91
CA ILE A 252 -3.64 -20.13 33.28
C ILE A 252 -3.93 -20.58 31.84
N LEU A 253 -5.08 -21.27 31.71
CA LEU A 253 -5.93 -21.42 30.50
C LEU A 253 -5.39 -22.20 29.32
N ASN A 254 -5.58 -23.51 29.35
CA ASN A 254 -5.18 -24.46 28.31
C ASN A 254 -5.64 -24.11 26.87
N LYS A 255 -6.63 -23.24 26.66
CA LYS A 255 -7.19 -22.96 25.33
C LYS A 255 -6.62 -21.76 24.60
N ILE A 256 -6.16 -20.71 25.28
CA ILE A 256 -5.64 -19.50 24.58
C ILE A 256 -4.24 -19.74 24.00
N PRO A 257 -3.26 -20.30 24.73
CA PRO A 257 -1.97 -20.67 24.13
C PRO A 257 -2.14 -21.69 23.00
N GLU A 258 -3.05 -22.66 23.16
CA GLU A 258 -3.40 -23.62 22.11
C GLU A 258 -4.01 -22.90 20.89
N LEU A 259 -4.97 -21.99 21.08
CA LEU A 259 -5.55 -21.19 20.02
C LEU A 259 -4.50 -20.34 19.30
N LEU A 260 -3.60 -19.69 20.03
CA LEU A 260 -2.49 -18.93 19.46
C LEU A 260 -1.57 -19.84 18.65
N ALA A 261 -1.25 -21.04 19.15
CA ALA A 261 -0.44 -21.99 18.40
C ALA A 261 -1.11 -22.38 17.06
N HIS A 262 -2.42 -22.59 17.05
CA HIS A 262 -3.17 -22.86 15.81
C HIS A 262 -3.20 -21.65 14.87
N ILE A 263 -3.47 -20.45 15.37
CA ILE A 263 -3.46 -19.22 14.55
C ILE A 263 -2.07 -19.01 13.94
N PHE A 264 -1.00 -19.15 14.73
CA PHE A 264 0.36 -19.02 14.23
C PHE A 264 0.71 -20.12 13.24
N ALA A 265 0.28 -21.36 13.44
CA ALA A 265 0.47 -22.42 12.45
C ALA A 265 -0.21 -22.09 11.12
N VAL A 266 -1.44 -21.57 11.13
CA VAL A 266 -2.13 -21.10 9.91
C VAL A 266 -1.36 -19.94 9.27
N TRP A 267 -0.90 -18.96 10.06
CA TRP A 267 -0.11 -17.84 9.57
C TRP A 267 1.19 -18.31 8.90
N THR A 268 1.93 -19.23 9.52
CA THR A 268 3.13 -19.85 8.94
C THR A 268 2.80 -20.53 7.61
N LEU A 269 1.73 -21.35 7.58
CA LEU A 269 1.32 -22.10 6.39
C LEU A 269 0.86 -21.20 5.24
N LYS A 270 0.18 -20.08 5.53
CA LYS A 270 -0.24 -19.12 4.51
C LYS A 270 0.90 -18.27 3.96
N ASN A 271 2.04 -18.27 4.63
CA ASN A 271 3.23 -17.52 4.22
C ASN A 271 4.38 -18.45 3.76
N THR A 272 4.09 -19.71 3.38
CA THR A 272 5.12 -20.64 2.89
C THR A 272 5.73 -20.23 1.55
N GLN A 273 5.16 -19.25 0.84
CA GLN A 273 5.74 -18.72 -0.40
C GLN A 273 7.19 -18.25 -0.20
N TYR A 274 7.52 -17.62 0.93
CA TYR A 274 8.88 -17.19 1.28
C TYR A 274 9.83 -18.38 1.49
N TYR A 275 9.31 -19.48 2.03
CA TYR A 275 10.06 -20.72 2.19
C TYR A 275 10.30 -21.41 0.83
N ASN A 276 9.27 -21.46 -0.01
CA ASN A 276 9.32 -22.15 -1.30
C ASN A 276 10.29 -21.49 -2.28
N THR A 277 10.41 -20.16 -2.27
CA THR A 277 11.35 -19.42 -3.14
C THR A 277 12.82 -19.61 -2.77
N ILE A 278 13.13 -20.14 -1.58
CA ILE A 278 14.51 -20.23 -1.04
C ILE A 278 14.89 -21.70 -0.74
N ARG A 279 14.02 -22.65 -1.10
CA ARG A 279 14.20 -24.08 -0.88
C ARG A 279 15.50 -24.58 -1.55
N GLY A 280 16.42 -25.11 -0.75
CA GLY A 280 17.69 -25.69 -1.21
C GLY A 280 18.96 -24.90 -0.89
N ILE A 281 18.85 -23.72 -0.26
CA ILE A 281 20.01 -22.84 0.01
C ILE A 281 20.50 -22.92 1.47
N VAL A 282 19.59 -23.07 2.45
CA VAL A 282 19.87 -23.02 3.91
C VAL A 282 18.86 -23.93 4.65
N PRO A 283 19.07 -24.34 5.93
CA PRO A 283 18.14 -25.20 6.65
C PRO A 283 16.70 -24.66 6.66
N ALA A 284 15.75 -25.57 6.46
CA ALA A 284 14.35 -25.25 6.20
C ALA A 284 13.69 -24.38 7.29
N GLN A 285 14.12 -24.51 8.53
CA GLN A 285 13.60 -23.75 9.67
C GLN A 285 13.93 -22.24 9.61
N ALA A 286 14.93 -21.83 8.82
CA ALA A 286 15.39 -20.43 8.77
C ALA A 286 14.39 -19.47 8.08
N TYR A 287 13.40 -19.98 7.33
CA TYR A 287 12.49 -19.16 6.51
C TYR A 287 10.99 -19.37 6.79
N LEU A 288 10.62 -20.32 7.66
CA LEU A 288 9.24 -20.45 8.10
C LEU A 288 8.92 -19.35 9.09
N LEU A 289 8.00 -18.43 8.77
CA LEU A 289 7.55 -17.39 9.71
C LEU A 289 7.07 -18.03 11.01
N MET A 290 7.70 -17.68 12.13
CA MET A 290 7.38 -18.19 13.45
C MET A 290 7.24 -17.00 14.42
N PRO A 291 6.30 -17.08 15.38
CA PRO A 291 6.15 -16.03 16.37
C PRO A 291 7.36 -15.98 17.30
N HIS A 292 7.78 -14.76 17.64
CA HIS A 292 8.75 -14.55 18.71
C HIS A 292 8.06 -14.60 20.08
N ALA A 293 8.77 -15.04 21.12
CA ALA A 293 8.21 -15.11 22.48
C ALA A 293 7.69 -13.74 22.97
N ALA A 294 8.42 -12.65 22.65
CA ALA A 294 7.99 -11.29 22.96
C ALA A 294 6.65 -10.92 22.31
N GLN A 295 6.38 -11.38 21.09
CA GLN A 295 5.10 -11.14 20.40
C GLN A 295 3.96 -11.88 21.11
N VAL A 296 4.20 -13.12 21.54
CA VAL A 296 3.23 -13.90 22.32
C VAL A 296 2.92 -13.22 23.65
N ILE A 297 3.94 -12.72 24.35
CA ILE A 297 3.78 -11.98 25.60
C ILE A 297 3.01 -10.68 25.36
N ALA A 298 3.29 -9.95 24.28
CA ALA A 298 2.57 -8.74 23.92
C ALA A 298 1.07 -9.02 23.67
N ILE A 299 0.75 -10.11 22.96
CA ILE A 299 -0.63 -10.56 22.76
C ILE A 299 -1.31 -10.87 24.10
N PHE A 300 -0.63 -11.59 25.00
CA PHE A 300 -1.17 -11.84 26.34
C PHE A 300 -1.45 -10.54 27.08
N ARG A 301 -0.53 -9.58 27.06
CA ARG A 301 -0.75 -8.27 27.69
C ARG A 301 -1.95 -7.52 27.11
N LEU A 302 -2.11 -7.51 25.79
CA LEU A 302 -3.28 -6.92 25.14
C LEU A 302 -4.59 -7.60 25.56
N LEU A 303 -4.57 -8.92 25.70
CA LEU A 303 -5.72 -9.72 26.17
C LEU A 303 -5.98 -9.61 27.68
N GLY A 304 -5.22 -8.81 28.43
CA GLY A 304 -5.35 -8.71 29.89
C GLY A 304 -4.82 -9.94 30.64
N ILE A 305 -4.06 -10.80 29.96
CA ILE A 305 -3.48 -12.03 30.48
C ILE A 305 -2.11 -11.66 31.10
N GLY A 306 -1.91 -11.98 32.38
CA GLY A 306 -0.61 -11.79 33.07
C GLY A 306 -0.59 -10.73 34.15
N TYR A 307 -1.72 -10.08 34.46
CA TYR A 307 -1.83 -9.11 35.55
C TYR A 307 -2.12 -9.81 36.89
N ASP A 308 -1.48 -9.37 37.97
CA ASP A 308 -1.75 -9.89 39.31
C ASP A 308 -3.12 -9.40 39.78
N SER A 309 -3.95 -10.35 40.21
CA SER A 309 -5.25 -10.23 40.90
C SER A 309 -5.33 -9.21 42.05
N ARG A 310 -4.21 -8.66 42.51
CA ARG A 310 -4.11 -7.78 43.67
C ARG A 310 -4.01 -6.30 43.36
N ILE A 311 -3.90 -5.92 42.09
CA ILE A 311 -3.82 -4.49 41.71
C ILE A 311 -5.24 -3.92 41.67
N GLU A 312 -5.66 -3.26 42.75
CA GLU A 312 -6.81 -2.36 42.71
C GLU A 312 -6.47 -1.16 41.84
N PHE A 313 -7.11 -1.05 40.67
CA PHE A 313 -7.08 0.17 39.88
C PHE A 313 -8.42 0.88 40.06
N ARG A 314 -8.41 2.10 40.65
CA ARG A 314 -9.61 2.90 40.95
C ARG A 314 -10.68 2.16 41.78
N GLY A 315 -10.26 1.41 42.80
CA GLY A 315 -11.18 0.76 43.75
C GLY A 315 -11.94 -0.47 43.23
N HIS A 316 -11.59 -0.98 42.05
CA HIS A 316 -12.18 -2.20 41.49
C HIS A 316 -11.19 -3.36 41.64
N LYS A 317 -11.62 -4.44 42.31
CA LYS A 317 -10.87 -5.71 42.37
C LYS A 317 -11.04 -6.42 41.03
N ILE A 318 -9.94 -6.71 40.35
CA ILE A 318 -9.94 -7.38 39.05
C ILE A 318 -10.06 -8.89 39.27
N PRO A 319 -11.15 -9.55 38.86
CA PRO A 319 -11.24 -11.00 38.96
C PRO A 319 -10.32 -11.64 37.91
N VAL A 320 -9.40 -12.49 38.37
CA VAL A 320 -8.73 -13.48 37.52
C VAL A 320 -9.74 -14.58 37.28
N THR A 321 -10.44 -14.48 36.16
CA THR A 321 -10.80 -15.72 35.47
C THR A 321 -10.33 -15.55 34.07
N GLY A 322 -9.62 -16.55 33.58
CA GLY A 322 -9.24 -16.64 32.19
C GLY A 322 -10.38 -16.87 31.19
N LYS A 323 -11.57 -16.39 31.53
CA LYS A 323 -12.52 -15.98 30.52
C LYS A 323 -12.09 -14.59 30.11
N ILE A 324 -12.20 -14.25 28.83
CA ILE A 324 -12.33 -12.85 28.44
C ILE A 324 -13.47 -12.31 29.30
N SER A 325 -13.15 -11.55 30.35
CA SER A 325 -14.14 -11.04 31.29
C SER A 325 -15.11 -10.18 30.51
N ASN A 326 -16.35 -10.05 30.99
CA ASN A 326 -17.26 -9.02 30.48
C ASN A 326 -16.68 -7.60 30.67
N ASP A 327 -15.59 -7.48 31.43
CA ASP A 327 -14.86 -6.27 31.73
C ASP A 327 -13.44 -6.37 31.14
N LEU A 328 -13.33 -6.51 29.81
CA LEU A 328 -12.03 -6.45 29.14
C LEU A 328 -11.40 -5.09 29.43
N ILE A 329 -10.28 -5.08 30.14
CA ILE A 329 -9.59 -3.84 30.51
C ILE A 329 -8.81 -3.35 29.29
N ASN A 330 -8.83 -2.04 29.04
CA ASN A 330 -7.99 -1.43 28.01
C ASN A 330 -6.52 -1.59 28.40
N ASN A 331 -5.75 -2.29 27.58
CA ASN A 331 -4.32 -2.52 27.79
C ASN A 331 -3.50 -1.79 26.72
N LEU A 332 -2.30 -1.35 27.11
CA LEU A 332 -1.32 -0.73 26.22
C LEU A 332 -0.03 -1.54 26.27
N VAL A 333 0.58 -1.75 25.10
CA VAL A 333 1.88 -2.40 24.95
C VAL A 333 2.74 -1.57 24.02
N GLU A 334 3.97 -1.28 24.44
CA GLU A 334 4.98 -0.65 23.60
C GLU A 334 5.79 -1.75 22.89
N ILE A 335 5.87 -1.65 21.57
CA ILE A 335 6.59 -2.59 20.70
C ILE A 335 7.48 -1.77 19.79
N GLY A 336 8.78 -2.07 19.76
CA GLY A 336 9.75 -1.33 18.96
C GLY A 336 9.54 -1.50 17.45
N THR A 337 10.05 -0.54 16.68
CA THR A 337 10.01 -0.60 15.21
C THR A 337 10.73 -1.86 14.70
N GLY A 338 10.04 -2.63 13.86
CA GLY A 338 10.56 -3.87 13.28
C GLY A 338 10.37 -5.13 14.14
N GLU A 339 9.82 -5.03 15.35
CA GLU A 339 9.61 -6.18 16.25
C GLU A 339 8.32 -6.99 15.95
N GLY A 340 7.55 -6.55 14.95
CA GLY A 340 6.35 -7.26 14.49
C GLY A 340 5.06 -6.84 15.19
N LYS A 341 4.92 -5.55 15.49
CA LYS A 341 3.68 -4.92 16.01
C LYS A 341 2.43 -5.33 15.21
N SER A 342 2.52 -5.35 13.88
CA SER A 342 1.42 -5.78 13.00
C SER A 342 0.99 -7.23 13.24
N VAL A 343 1.94 -8.13 13.48
CA VAL A 343 1.66 -9.54 13.80
C VAL A 343 0.93 -9.65 15.14
N VAL A 344 1.42 -8.93 16.16
CA VAL A 344 0.79 -8.90 17.49
C VAL A 344 -0.67 -8.44 17.41
N LEU A 345 -0.93 -7.32 16.74
CA LEU A 345 -2.27 -6.78 16.64
C LEU A 345 -3.19 -7.67 15.77
N ALA A 346 -2.71 -8.18 14.63
CA ALA A 346 -3.51 -9.05 13.77
C ALA A 346 -3.88 -10.38 14.45
N VAL A 347 -2.95 -10.99 15.19
CA VAL A 347 -3.22 -12.24 15.93
C VAL A 347 -4.13 -11.98 17.13
N THR A 348 -3.99 -10.83 17.80
CA THR A 348 -4.93 -10.42 18.85
C THR A 348 -6.35 -10.26 18.27
N ALA A 349 -6.47 -9.66 17.07
CA ALA A 349 -7.75 -9.56 16.36
C ALA A 349 -8.33 -10.96 16.04
N CYS A 350 -7.51 -11.91 15.61
CA CYS A 350 -7.94 -13.30 15.40
C CYS A 350 -8.53 -13.91 16.67
N VAL A 351 -7.89 -13.72 17.82
CA VAL A 351 -8.38 -14.26 19.10
C VAL A 351 -9.73 -13.66 19.47
N PHE A 352 -9.89 -12.34 19.37
CA PHE A 352 -11.20 -11.69 19.62
C PHE A 352 -12.29 -12.18 18.66
N ALA A 353 -12.01 -12.23 17.35
CA ALA A 353 -12.97 -12.67 16.35
C ALA A 353 -13.39 -14.14 16.54
N LEU A 354 -12.45 -15.04 16.84
CA LEU A 354 -12.75 -16.45 17.11
C LEU A 354 -13.49 -16.66 18.43
N THR A 355 -13.40 -15.72 19.37
CA THR A 355 -14.11 -15.78 20.66
C THR A 355 -15.47 -15.07 20.64
N GLY A 356 -15.88 -14.54 19.48
CA GLY A 356 -17.22 -13.96 19.33
C GLY A 356 -17.27 -12.43 19.32
N ILE A 357 -16.13 -11.75 19.42
CA ILE A 357 -16.02 -10.29 19.49
C ILE A 357 -15.63 -9.75 18.12
N ASP A 358 -16.37 -8.76 17.61
CA ASP A 358 -16.03 -8.12 16.34
C ASP A 358 -14.91 -7.07 16.60
N VAL A 359 -13.98 -6.92 15.66
CA VAL A 359 -12.76 -6.14 15.89
C VAL A 359 -12.68 -4.97 14.91
N ASN A 360 -12.51 -3.77 15.44
CA ASN A 360 -12.11 -2.60 14.69
C ASN A 360 -10.61 -2.40 14.87
N TYR A 361 -9.87 -2.49 13.79
CA TYR A 361 -8.44 -2.22 13.73
C TYR A 361 -8.22 -0.83 13.15
N SER A 362 -7.58 0.05 13.91
CA SER A 362 -7.32 1.43 13.56
C SER A 362 -5.83 1.69 13.35
N CYS A 363 -5.47 2.21 12.18
CA CYS A 363 -4.16 2.84 11.94
C CYS A 363 -4.31 4.35 11.75
N TYR A 364 -3.20 5.07 11.84
CA TYR A 364 -3.16 6.49 11.48
C TYR A 364 -3.40 6.71 9.98
N SER A 365 -2.79 5.88 9.12
CA SER A 365 -2.91 6.02 7.66
C SER A 365 -3.71 4.90 7.01
N GLU A 366 -4.47 5.27 5.97
CA GLU A 366 -5.26 4.34 5.17
C GLU A 366 -4.38 3.32 4.44
N ILE A 367 -3.21 3.76 3.97
CA ILE A 367 -2.23 2.90 3.29
C ILE A 367 -1.71 1.81 4.23
N LEU A 368 -1.35 2.16 5.48
CA LEU A 368 -0.87 1.19 6.46
C LEU A 368 -1.98 0.21 6.86
N SER A 369 -3.20 0.72 7.07
CA SER A 369 -4.37 -0.09 7.39
C SER A 369 -4.65 -1.13 6.29
N MET A 370 -4.67 -0.70 5.03
CA MET A 370 -4.88 -1.59 3.89
C MET A 370 -3.75 -2.60 3.69
N ARG A 371 -2.49 -2.19 3.91
CA ARG A 371 -1.36 -3.12 3.87
C ARG A 371 -1.53 -4.25 4.88
N TYR A 372 -1.79 -3.93 6.15
CA TYR A 372 -1.97 -4.94 7.18
C TYR A 372 -3.19 -5.83 6.95
N LYS A 373 -4.28 -5.25 6.45
CA LYS A 373 -5.46 -6.02 6.03
C LYS A 373 -5.09 -7.06 4.96
N ASN A 374 -4.37 -6.64 3.93
CA ASN A 374 -3.99 -7.52 2.82
C ASN A 374 -3.00 -8.62 3.26
N ASP A 375 -2.02 -8.27 4.10
CA ASP A 375 -1.02 -9.21 4.62
C ASP A 375 -1.64 -10.37 5.40
N PHE A 376 -2.76 -10.12 6.10
CA PHE A 376 -3.45 -11.12 6.92
C PHE A 376 -4.77 -11.64 6.32
N ALA A 377 -5.22 -11.13 5.18
CA ALA A 377 -6.48 -11.53 4.56
C ALA A 377 -6.59 -13.05 4.35
N LEU A 378 -5.50 -13.70 3.91
CA LEU A 378 -5.47 -15.15 3.72
C LEU A 378 -5.61 -15.94 5.03
N VAL A 379 -5.11 -15.39 6.15
CA VAL A 379 -5.25 -15.99 7.48
C VAL A 379 -6.68 -15.80 7.98
N PHE A 380 -7.23 -14.58 7.88
CA PHE A 380 -8.60 -14.30 8.32
C PHE A 380 -9.63 -15.13 7.54
N ARG A 381 -9.45 -15.28 6.23
CA ARG A 381 -10.31 -16.12 5.39
C ARG A 381 -10.20 -17.59 5.77
N ALA A 382 -8.99 -18.09 6.01
CA ALA A 382 -8.78 -19.48 6.42
C ALA A 382 -9.42 -19.80 7.77
N LEU A 383 -9.49 -18.81 8.66
CA LEU A 383 -10.14 -18.90 9.97
C LEU A 383 -11.64 -18.59 9.93
N GLY A 384 -12.18 -18.14 8.79
CA GLY A 384 -13.60 -17.78 8.63
C GLY A 384 -14.01 -16.52 9.41
N ILE A 385 -13.08 -15.59 9.62
CA ILE A 385 -13.27 -14.39 10.45
C ILE A 385 -13.05 -13.06 9.69
N GLU A 386 -12.82 -13.11 8.38
CA GLU A 386 -12.54 -11.93 7.54
C GLU A 386 -13.61 -10.83 7.69
N GLU A 387 -14.88 -11.21 7.72
CA GLU A 387 -16.01 -10.27 7.90
C GLU A 387 -16.13 -9.71 9.31
N ARG A 388 -15.36 -10.23 10.28
CA ARG A 388 -15.42 -9.83 11.69
C ARG A 388 -14.33 -8.84 12.08
N ILE A 389 -13.43 -8.51 11.16
CA ILE A 389 -12.28 -7.63 11.40
C ILE A 389 -12.33 -6.49 10.39
N GLU A 390 -12.69 -5.30 10.86
CA GLU A 390 -12.75 -4.08 10.06
C GLU A 390 -11.44 -3.30 10.24
N TYR A 391 -10.83 -2.91 9.12
CA TYR A 391 -9.62 -2.10 9.08
C TYR A 391 -9.98 -0.72 8.54
N ASP A 392 -9.70 0.31 9.31
CA ASP A 392 -9.92 1.68 8.86
C ASP A 392 -8.94 2.66 9.51
N THR A 393 -9.07 3.94 9.18
CA THR A 393 -8.38 5.00 9.93
C THR A 393 -9.15 5.37 11.18
N PHE A 394 -8.45 5.91 12.17
CA PHE A 394 -9.08 6.37 13.42
C PHE A 394 -10.23 7.34 13.16
N ASN A 395 -10.02 8.31 12.27
CA ASN A 395 -11.04 9.29 11.90
C ASN A 395 -12.26 8.64 11.26
N LYS A 396 -12.08 7.69 10.34
CA LYS A 396 -13.19 6.97 9.70
C LYS A 396 -13.97 6.15 10.72
N LEU A 397 -13.29 5.45 11.63
CA LEU A 397 -13.93 4.70 12.72
C LEU A 397 -14.71 5.62 13.66
N CYS A 398 -14.16 6.78 14.03
CA CYS A 398 -14.88 7.78 14.82
C CYS A 398 -16.09 8.33 14.07
N GLU A 399 -15.96 8.67 12.79
CA GLU A 399 -17.09 9.12 11.96
C GLU A 399 -18.17 8.05 11.86
N GLN A 400 -17.81 6.79 11.63
CA GLN A 400 -18.75 5.67 11.61
C GLN A 400 -19.46 5.50 12.95
N LEU A 401 -18.73 5.56 14.08
CA LEU A 401 -19.31 5.44 15.43
C LEU A 401 -20.25 6.60 15.75
N LEU A 402 -19.88 7.83 15.38
CA LEU A 402 -20.75 9.01 15.55
C LEU A 402 -22.00 8.90 14.67
N ASN A 403 -21.83 8.47 13.42
CA ASN A 403 -22.91 8.36 12.45
C ASN A 403 -23.79 7.12 12.65
N GLN A 404 -23.41 6.15 13.49
CA GLN A 404 -24.24 4.98 13.83
C GLN A 404 -25.57 5.37 14.47
N GLN A 405 -25.60 6.44 15.27
CA GLN A 405 -26.81 6.92 15.94
C GLN A 405 -27.51 8.03 15.15
N CYS A 406 -26.77 8.76 14.31
CA CYS A 406 -27.26 9.94 13.61
C CYS A 406 -26.21 10.45 12.62
N ASN A 407 -26.54 10.58 11.33
CA ASN A 407 -25.66 11.29 10.39
C ASN A 407 -25.63 12.78 10.72
N ALA A 408 -24.58 13.21 11.44
CA ALA A 408 -24.49 14.57 11.97
C ALA A 408 -24.53 15.64 10.86
N ARG A 409 -23.93 15.36 9.69
CA ARG A 409 -23.87 16.32 8.58
C ARG A 409 -25.22 16.50 7.90
N GLU A 410 -25.93 15.41 7.66
CA GLU A 410 -27.28 15.45 7.09
C GLU A 410 -28.25 16.15 8.04
N LYS A 411 -28.16 15.91 9.36
CA LYS A 411 -29.03 16.59 10.32
C LYS A 411 -28.72 18.08 10.45
N VAL A 412 -27.45 18.48 10.45
CA VAL A 412 -27.08 19.90 10.43
C VAL A 412 -27.58 20.56 9.14
N HIS A 413 -27.43 19.89 8.00
CA HIS A 413 -27.97 20.36 6.72
C HIS A 413 -29.49 20.52 6.79
N ASP A 414 -30.23 19.56 7.35
CA ASP A 414 -31.68 19.62 7.48
C ASP A 414 -32.16 20.70 8.45
N ILE A 415 -31.44 20.96 9.55
CA ILE A 415 -31.74 22.07 10.46
C ILE A 415 -31.59 23.41 9.72
N ILE A 416 -30.50 23.57 8.97
CA ILE A 416 -30.20 24.84 8.27
C ILE A 416 -31.11 25.04 7.06
N ALA A 417 -31.30 24.02 6.23
CA ALA A 417 -32.01 24.11 4.96
C ALA A 417 -33.53 23.99 5.13
N ASN A 418 -34.00 23.16 6.07
CA ASN A 418 -35.41 22.80 6.19
C ASN A 418 -36.06 23.31 7.50
N ASN A 419 -35.32 24.03 8.35
CA ASN A 419 -35.79 24.62 9.61
C ASN A 419 -36.51 23.61 10.54
N LYS A 420 -36.12 22.33 10.45
CA LYS A 420 -36.67 21.25 11.27
C LYS A 420 -35.99 21.29 12.64
N ASN A 421 -36.71 21.74 13.66
CA ASN A 421 -36.22 21.80 15.05
C ASN A 421 -36.36 20.49 15.84
N GLU A 422 -36.94 19.45 15.25
CA GLU A 422 -37.15 18.15 15.90
C GLU A 422 -36.19 17.10 15.35
N LEU A 423 -35.28 16.65 16.21
CA LEU A 423 -34.40 15.52 15.93
C LEU A 423 -35.20 14.23 16.09
N ALA A 424 -35.68 13.66 14.99
CA ALA A 424 -36.06 12.25 14.99
C ALA A 424 -34.80 11.45 15.37
N VAL A 425 -34.85 10.79 16.53
CA VAL A 425 -33.81 9.84 16.95
C VAL A 425 -34.11 8.57 16.16
N ASP A 426 -33.21 8.19 15.27
CA ASP A 426 -33.29 6.88 14.64
C ASP A 426 -33.19 5.83 15.75
N GLU A 427 -34.07 4.83 15.75
CA GLU A 427 -33.96 3.75 16.73
C GLU A 427 -32.54 3.17 16.66
N PRO A 428 -31.82 3.09 17.78
CA PRO A 428 -30.46 2.61 17.78
C PRO A 428 -30.45 1.20 17.18
N LYS A 429 -29.73 1.01 16.07
CA LYS A 429 -29.47 -0.32 15.53
C LYS A 429 -28.83 -1.13 16.65
N VAL A 430 -29.58 -2.07 17.22
CA VAL A 430 -29.11 -2.91 18.32
C VAL A 430 -27.93 -3.73 17.81
N HIS A 431 -26.71 -3.31 18.15
CA HIS A 431 -25.53 -4.12 17.93
C HIS A 431 -25.57 -5.26 18.95
N THR A 432 -25.94 -6.45 18.49
CA THR A 432 -26.09 -7.65 19.33
C THR A 432 -24.76 -8.25 19.76
N ARG A 433 -23.62 -7.75 19.26
CA ARG A 433 -22.28 -8.32 19.50
C ARG A 433 -21.31 -7.27 20.03
N GLN A 434 -20.45 -7.70 20.95
CA GLN A 434 -19.39 -6.88 21.53
C GLN A 434 -18.35 -6.52 20.46
N LYS A 435 -17.79 -5.32 20.56
CA LYS A 435 -16.74 -4.82 19.68
C LYS A 435 -15.47 -4.51 20.48
N ALA A 436 -14.32 -4.86 19.94
CA ALA A 436 -13.00 -4.46 20.46
C ALA A 436 -12.34 -3.48 19.49
N LEU A 437 -11.68 -2.46 20.02
CA LEU A 437 -10.88 -1.50 19.24
C LEU A 437 -9.40 -1.77 19.48
N LEU A 438 -8.66 -2.08 18.41
CA LEU A 438 -7.21 -2.20 18.40
C LEU A 438 -6.64 -0.98 17.70
N ILE A 439 -5.72 -0.27 18.35
CA ILE A 439 -5.13 0.97 17.83
C ILE A 439 -3.63 0.77 17.63
N ASP A 440 -3.17 1.06 16.42
CA ASP A 440 -1.76 1.20 16.10
C ASP A 440 -1.30 2.66 16.27
N GLU A 441 -0.06 2.89 16.74
CA GLU A 441 0.57 4.22 16.88
C GLU A 441 -0.15 5.17 17.85
N VAL A 442 -0.38 4.66 19.06
CA VAL A 442 -1.05 5.37 20.16
C VAL A 442 -0.33 6.68 20.56
N ASP A 443 0.98 6.79 20.32
CA ASP A 443 1.80 7.99 20.55
C ASP A 443 1.44 9.17 19.64
N VAL A 444 0.77 8.92 18.51
CA VAL A 444 0.21 9.98 17.65
C VAL A 444 -1.15 10.45 18.18
N VAL A 445 -1.89 9.57 18.85
CA VAL A 445 -3.25 9.86 19.34
C VAL A 445 -3.24 10.70 20.63
N PHE A 446 -2.21 10.56 21.47
CA PHE A 446 -2.09 11.27 22.75
C PHE A 446 -1.08 12.43 22.75
N LYS A 447 -0.65 12.88 21.57
CA LYS A 447 0.03 14.18 21.40
C LYS A 447 -1.00 15.29 21.26
#